data_AF-A0A516NLW3-F1
#
_entry.id   AF-A0A516NLW3-F1
#
_cell.length_a   1.000
_cell.length_b   1.000
_cell.length_c   1.000
_cell.angle_alpha   90.00
_cell.angle_beta   90.00
_cell.angle_gamma   90.00
#
_symmetry.space_group_name_H-M   'P 1'
#
loop_
_entity.id
_entity.type
_entity.pdbx_description
1 polymer ?
#
loop_
_entity_poly.entity_id
_entity_poly.type
_entity_poly.pdbx_seq_one_letter_code
_entity_poly.pdbx_strand_id
1 'polypeptide(L)'
;MNTTDPRPAIRYPGDAETLRTTDVTVRLLIDAPEANQAASTVEVTMAPGADGAAPHYHTRSDELFYVADGELQVLAGDHITTVGAGGSLIVPRLMPHAFGAAPTSGARILIALMPGIERFEYFRLLERLAHGTATVEDLAASQEEFDNWFVDAPEWWAERTAGRR
;
A
#
# COMPACT_ATOMS: atom_id res chain seq x y z
N MET A 1 13.99 -37.15 1.56
CA MET A 1 13.76 -36.55 2.89
C MET A 1 12.97 -35.27 2.65
N ASN A 2 11.66 -35.30 2.85
CA ASN A 2 10.77 -34.18 2.56
C ASN A 2 10.29 -33.61 3.90
N THR A 3 11.04 -32.65 4.44
CA THR A 3 10.70 -31.98 5.69
C THR A 3 10.53 -30.49 5.42
N THR A 4 9.42 -30.11 4.77
CA THR A 4 8.94 -28.73 4.80
C THR A 4 8.22 -28.52 6.13
N ASP A 5 9.00 -28.45 7.21
CA ASP A 5 8.47 -27.99 8.48
C ASP A 5 8.04 -26.53 8.29
N PRO A 6 6.76 -26.16 8.49
CA PRO A 6 6.31 -24.80 8.26
C PRO A 6 7.06 -23.85 9.20
N ARG A 7 7.92 -22.99 8.62
CA ARG A 7 8.63 -21.95 9.35
C ARG A 7 7.81 -20.65 9.30
N PRO A 8 7.68 -19.91 10.41
CA PRO A 8 7.07 -18.59 10.39
C PRO A 8 7.96 -17.62 9.61
N ALA A 9 7.33 -16.75 8.81
CA ALA A 9 7.98 -15.57 8.28
C ALA A 9 8.04 -14.52 9.39
N ILE A 10 9.25 -14.10 9.77
CA ILE A 10 9.46 -13.14 10.87
C ILE A 10 10.35 -12.01 10.36
N ARG A 11 9.89 -10.78 10.58
CA ARG A 11 10.68 -9.56 10.35
C ARG A 11 10.76 -8.77 11.65
N TYR A 12 11.96 -8.67 12.21
CA TYR A 12 12.16 -7.82 13.38
C TYR A 12 12.25 -6.35 12.96
N PRO A 13 11.93 -5.40 13.86
CA PRO A 13 11.88 -3.98 13.52
C PRO A 13 13.16 -3.44 12.88
N GLY A 14 14.33 -3.91 13.32
CA GLY A 14 15.65 -3.49 12.79
C GLY A 14 16.05 -4.13 11.47
N ASP A 15 15.33 -5.16 11.03
CA ASP A 15 15.63 -5.90 9.80
C ASP A 15 14.78 -5.44 8.62
N ALA A 16 13.79 -4.59 8.86
CA ALA A 16 12.88 -4.09 7.83
C ALA A 16 13.59 -3.00 6.99
N GLU A 17 13.73 -3.27 5.71
CA GLU A 17 14.16 -2.24 4.76
C GLU A 17 13.16 -1.09 4.76
N THR A 18 13.68 0.13 4.69
CA THR A 18 12.87 1.35 4.74
C THR A 18 13.13 2.18 3.50
N LEU A 19 12.07 2.38 2.72
CA LEU A 19 12.05 3.23 1.54
C LEU A 19 11.44 4.58 1.89
N ARG A 20 12.00 5.68 1.38
CA ARG A 20 11.61 7.04 1.79
C ARG A 20 11.49 7.97 0.61
N THR A 21 10.36 8.67 0.56
CA THR A 21 10.17 9.90 -0.23
C THR A 21 10.04 11.08 0.73
N THR A 22 9.71 12.26 0.22
CA THR A 22 9.52 13.47 1.03
C THR A 22 8.46 13.28 2.13
N ASP A 23 7.30 12.73 1.77
CA ASP A 23 6.12 12.70 2.65
C ASP A 23 5.69 11.29 3.06
N VAL A 24 6.30 10.25 2.47
CA VAL A 24 5.93 8.85 2.69
C VAL A 24 7.14 8.02 3.06
N THR A 25 7.00 7.19 4.08
CA THR A 25 7.96 6.15 4.45
C THR A 25 7.29 4.79 4.37
N VAL A 26 7.90 3.84 3.68
CA VAL A 26 7.44 2.45 3.58
C VAL A 26 8.45 1.54 4.25
N ARG A 27 8.01 0.71 5.18
CA ARG A 27 8.80 -0.38 5.75
C ARG A 27 8.36 -1.71 5.18
N LEU A 28 9.29 -2.41 4.55
CA LEU A 28 9.09 -3.72 3.95
C LEU A 28 9.12 -4.79 5.04
N LEU A 29 7.95 -5.38 5.36
CA LEU A 29 7.82 -6.30 6.48
C LEU A 29 8.05 -7.75 6.04
N ILE A 30 7.05 -8.37 5.42
CA ILE A 30 7.10 -9.75 4.93
C ILE A 30 6.65 -9.77 3.48
N ASP A 31 7.47 -10.30 2.57
CA ASP A 31 7.05 -10.48 1.18
C ASP A 31 6.37 -11.83 0.93
N ALA A 32 5.62 -11.93 -0.17
CA ALA A 32 4.82 -13.11 -0.47
C ALA A 32 5.63 -14.42 -0.50
N PRO A 33 6.84 -14.49 -1.11
CA PRO A 33 7.65 -15.72 -1.08
C PRO A 33 8.10 -16.13 0.33
N GLU A 34 8.36 -15.17 1.22
CA GLU A 34 8.73 -15.45 2.62
C GLU A 34 7.58 -16.12 3.39
N ALA A 35 6.34 -15.78 3.05
CA ALA A 35 5.13 -16.28 3.68
C ALA A 35 4.47 -17.47 2.93
N ASN A 36 5.20 -18.18 2.06
CA ASN A 36 4.64 -19.24 1.20
C ASN A 36 3.40 -18.77 0.41
N GLN A 37 3.44 -17.54 -0.11
CA GLN A 37 2.38 -16.87 -0.86
C GLN A 37 1.09 -16.58 -0.06
N ALA A 38 1.10 -16.76 1.26
CA ALA A 38 -0.09 -16.55 2.09
C ALA A 38 -0.46 -15.06 2.21
N ALA A 39 0.55 -14.20 2.40
CA ALA A 39 0.37 -12.76 2.50
C ALA A 39 1.66 -12.02 2.13
N SER A 40 1.52 -10.75 1.74
CA SER A 40 2.61 -9.77 1.79
C SER A 40 2.18 -8.60 2.66
N THR A 41 3.12 -8.00 3.40
CA THR A 41 2.82 -6.96 4.39
C THR A 41 3.83 -5.82 4.33
N VAL A 42 3.34 -4.60 4.49
CA VAL A 42 4.15 -3.38 4.61
C VAL A 42 3.55 -2.45 5.66
N GLU A 43 4.39 -1.65 6.31
CA GLU A 43 3.94 -0.50 7.09
C GLU A 43 4.17 0.77 6.26
N VAL A 44 3.15 1.60 6.13
CA VAL A 44 3.24 2.89 5.43
C VAL A 44 2.99 4.00 6.44
N THR A 45 3.89 4.97 6.49
CA THR A 45 3.74 6.20 7.29
C THR A 45 3.69 7.40 6.37
N MET A 46 2.68 8.25 6.53
CA MET A 46 2.40 9.40 5.69
C MET A 46 2.33 10.67 6.54
N ALA A 47 2.94 11.75 6.04
CA ALA A 47 2.80 13.08 6.61
C ALA A 47 1.34 13.60 6.48
N PRO A 48 0.94 14.64 7.23
CA PRO A 48 -0.40 15.22 7.12
C PRO A 48 -0.78 15.60 5.69
N GLY A 49 -1.94 15.13 5.23
CA GLY A 49 -2.42 15.40 3.88
C GLY A 49 -1.60 14.77 2.75
N ALA A 50 -0.60 13.94 3.05
CA ALA A 50 0.19 13.26 2.02
C ALA A 50 -0.64 12.20 1.28
N ASP A 51 -0.38 12.05 -0.01
CA ASP A 51 -0.99 11.00 -0.82
C ASP A 51 -0.25 9.67 -0.61
N GLY A 52 -1.02 8.58 -0.51
CA GLY A 52 -0.51 7.22 -0.47
C GLY A 52 -0.57 6.61 -1.87
N ALA A 53 -1.35 5.54 -2.05
CA ALA A 53 -1.54 4.94 -3.36
C ALA A 53 -2.57 5.73 -4.20
N ALA A 54 -2.21 5.99 -5.45
CA ALA A 54 -3.14 6.44 -6.48
C ALA A 54 -4.23 5.39 -6.73
N PRO A 55 -5.40 5.76 -7.31
CA PRO A 55 -6.48 4.82 -7.59
C PRO A 55 -6.03 3.61 -8.41
N HIS A 56 -6.28 2.42 -7.88
CA HIS A 56 -5.91 1.14 -8.49
C HIS A 56 -6.82 0.00 -8.01
N TYR A 57 -6.64 -1.18 -8.57
CA TYR A 57 -7.21 -2.42 -8.05
C TYR A 57 -6.22 -3.59 -8.18
N HIS A 58 -6.49 -4.66 -7.46
CA HIS A 58 -5.80 -5.95 -7.55
C HIS A 58 -6.75 -7.00 -8.11
N THR A 59 -6.27 -7.90 -8.97
CA THR A 59 -7.07 -9.01 -9.51
C THR A 59 -6.95 -10.29 -8.68
N ARG A 60 -5.83 -10.45 -7.96
CA ARG A 60 -5.45 -11.70 -7.28
C ARG A 60 -5.60 -11.66 -5.76
N SER A 61 -5.72 -10.49 -5.15
CA SER A 61 -5.72 -10.36 -3.69
C SER A 61 -6.71 -9.32 -3.18
N ASP A 62 -7.22 -9.60 -1.99
CA ASP A 62 -7.90 -8.59 -1.19
C ASP A 62 -6.82 -7.84 -0.40
N GLU A 63 -7.05 -6.56 -0.11
CA GLU A 63 -6.10 -5.71 0.61
C GLU A 63 -6.69 -5.28 1.96
N LEU A 64 -6.02 -5.67 3.04
CA LEU A 64 -6.33 -5.24 4.40
C LEU A 64 -5.54 -4.00 4.75
N PHE A 65 -6.20 -3.07 5.43
CA PHE A 65 -5.60 -1.93 6.08
C PHE A 65 -5.93 -1.95 7.57
N TYR A 66 -4.92 -1.70 8.41
CA TYR A 66 -5.10 -1.39 9.83
C TYR A 66 -4.45 -0.05 10.12
N VAL A 67 -5.21 0.89 10.69
CA VAL A 67 -4.72 2.23 11.03
C VAL A 67 -4.10 2.17 12.43
N ALA A 68 -2.78 2.13 12.49
CA ALA A 68 -2.04 2.05 13.74
C ALA A 68 -1.97 3.41 14.46
N ASP A 69 -1.95 4.51 13.70
CA ASP A 69 -1.91 5.87 14.22
C ASP A 69 -2.47 6.87 13.20
N GLY A 70 -3.01 8.00 13.68
CA GLY A 70 -3.56 9.06 12.83
C GLY A 70 -4.88 8.72 12.13
N GLU A 71 -5.08 9.26 10.93
CA GLU A 71 -6.32 9.15 10.16
C GLU A 71 -6.03 8.87 8.67
N LEU A 72 -6.57 7.75 8.17
CA LEU A 72 -6.45 7.32 6.79
C LEU A 72 -7.71 7.70 6.02
N GLN A 73 -7.58 8.51 4.98
CA GLN A 73 -8.65 8.72 3.99
C GLN A 73 -8.51 7.65 2.89
N VAL A 74 -9.63 7.01 2.54
CA VAL A 74 -9.66 5.89 1.60
C VAL A 74 -10.79 6.06 0.61
N LEU A 75 -10.50 5.84 -0.67
CA LEU A 75 -11.50 5.48 -1.68
C LEU A 75 -11.69 3.95 -1.64
N ALA A 76 -12.93 3.49 -1.50
CA ALA A 76 -13.30 2.07 -1.60
C ALA A 76 -14.54 1.95 -2.50
N GLY A 77 -14.34 1.57 -3.76
CA GLY A 77 -15.38 1.61 -4.78
C GLY A 77 -15.76 3.04 -5.14
N ASP A 78 -17.01 3.41 -4.85
CA ASP A 78 -17.60 4.74 -5.05
C ASP A 78 -17.69 5.56 -3.75
N HIS A 79 -17.11 5.05 -2.66
CA HIS A 79 -17.16 5.69 -1.35
C HIS A 79 -15.80 6.23 -0.94
N ILE A 80 -15.77 7.51 -0.53
CA ILE A 80 -14.62 8.09 0.17
C ILE A 80 -14.95 8.16 1.66
N THR A 81 -14.10 7.58 2.47
CA THR A 81 -14.28 7.53 3.93
C THR A 81 -12.97 7.80 4.66
N THR A 82 -13.06 8.15 5.94
CA THR A 82 -11.89 8.34 6.81
C THR A 82 -11.94 7.34 7.96
N VAL A 83 -10.83 6.65 8.19
CA VAL A 83 -10.67 5.63 9.24
C VAL A 83 -9.56 6.09 10.18
N GLY A 84 -9.90 6.29 11.45
CA GLY A 84 -8.94 6.69 12.50
C GLY A 84 -8.21 5.51 13.12
N ALA A 85 -7.23 5.81 13.97
CA ALA A 85 -6.42 4.84 14.70
C ALA A 85 -7.27 3.77 15.44
N GLY A 86 -6.83 2.51 15.36
CA GLY A 86 -7.55 1.34 15.85
C GLY A 86 -8.61 0.81 14.89
N GLY A 87 -8.94 1.54 13.83
CA GLY A 87 -9.82 1.10 12.76
C GLY A 87 -9.13 0.21 11.73
N SER A 88 -9.92 -0.54 10.98
CA SER A 88 -9.45 -1.40 9.89
C SER A 88 -10.48 -1.52 8.78
N LEU A 89 -10.02 -1.86 7.59
CA LEU A 89 -10.86 -2.16 6.44
C LEU A 89 -10.21 -3.27 5.60
N ILE A 90 -11.03 -3.98 4.82
CA ILE A 90 -10.58 -4.91 3.80
C ILE A 90 -11.24 -4.49 2.50
N VAL A 91 -10.42 -4.24 1.48
CA VAL A 91 -10.86 -3.96 0.12
C VAL A 91 -10.83 -5.27 -0.67
N PRO A 92 -11.97 -5.76 -1.16
CA PRO A 92 -12.00 -6.95 -2.01
C PRO A 92 -11.25 -6.72 -3.31
N ARG A 93 -10.65 -7.77 -3.87
CA ARG A 93 -10.12 -7.77 -5.24
C ARG A 93 -11.13 -7.21 -6.24
N LEU A 94 -10.63 -6.62 -7.32
CA LEU A 94 -11.38 -5.97 -8.40
C LEU A 94 -12.13 -4.70 -7.98
N MET A 95 -12.15 -4.33 -6.70
CA MET A 95 -12.68 -3.05 -6.25
C MET A 95 -11.61 -1.96 -6.41
N PRO A 96 -11.89 -0.89 -7.18
CA PRO A 96 -11.03 0.29 -7.20
C PRO A 96 -10.88 0.89 -5.81
N HIS A 97 -9.66 1.24 -5.44
CA HIS A 97 -9.36 1.90 -4.19
C HIS A 97 -8.11 2.77 -4.30
N ALA A 98 -8.02 3.73 -3.37
CA ALA A 98 -6.91 4.67 -3.23
C ALA A 98 -6.81 5.05 -1.76
N PHE A 99 -5.67 5.56 -1.31
CA PHE A 99 -5.57 6.05 0.06
C PHE A 99 -4.56 7.18 0.21
N GLY A 100 -4.71 7.94 1.28
CA GLY A 100 -3.79 8.98 1.71
C GLY A 100 -4.06 9.36 3.16
N ALA A 101 -3.14 10.10 3.76
CA ALA A 101 -3.40 10.66 5.08
C ALA A 101 -4.52 11.70 5.01
N ALA A 102 -5.38 11.79 6.02
CA ALA A 102 -6.42 12.81 6.09
C ALA A 102 -5.82 14.23 5.99
N PRO A 103 -6.56 15.25 5.52
CA PRO A 103 -5.97 16.55 5.19
C PRO A 103 -5.15 17.23 6.29
N THR A 104 -5.54 17.04 7.56
CA THR A 104 -4.89 17.69 8.71
C THR A 104 -4.20 16.70 9.66
N SER A 105 -4.16 15.42 9.32
CA SER A 105 -3.56 14.37 10.15
C SER A 105 -2.62 13.52 9.32
N GLY A 106 -1.48 13.12 9.90
CA GLY A 106 -0.69 12.02 9.36
C GLY A 106 -1.42 10.69 9.52
N ALA A 107 -0.83 9.62 8.98
CA ALA A 107 -1.32 8.27 9.20
C ALA A 107 -0.16 7.26 9.20
N ARG A 108 -0.27 6.25 10.07
CA ARG A 108 0.58 5.06 10.03
C ARG A 108 -0.30 3.84 9.93
N ILE A 109 -0.09 3.06 8.89
CA ILE A 109 -0.96 1.95 8.52
C ILE A 109 -0.15 0.68 8.29
N LEU A 110 -0.73 -0.45 8.66
CA LEU A 110 -0.30 -1.77 8.19
C LEU A 110 -1.17 -2.15 6.99
N ILE A 111 -0.53 -2.56 5.91
CA ILE A 111 -1.18 -3.12 4.74
C ILE A 111 -0.84 -4.61 4.67
N ALA A 112 -1.84 -5.43 4.30
CA ALA A 112 -1.62 -6.83 3.96
C ALA A 112 -2.42 -7.23 2.71
N LEU A 113 -1.75 -7.79 1.70
CA LEU A 113 -2.44 -8.41 0.57
C LEU A 113 -2.58 -9.91 0.82
N MET A 114 -3.79 -10.44 0.65
CA MET A 114 -4.12 -11.84 0.91
C MET A 114 -5.01 -12.41 -0.22
N PRO A 115 -4.58 -13.44 -0.97
CA PRO A 115 -3.25 -14.07 -0.97
C PRO A 115 -2.09 -13.09 -1.20
N GLY A 116 -0.86 -13.48 -0.92
CA GLY A 116 0.30 -12.59 -1.06
C GLY A 116 0.57 -12.20 -2.51
N ILE A 117 1.02 -10.96 -2.72
CA ILE A 117 1.61 -10.48 -3.97
C ILE A 117 2.97 -9.86 -3.65
N GLU A 118 3.98 -10.11 -4.48
CA GLU A 118 5.30 -9.51 -4.27
C GLU A 118 5.22 -7.98 -4.17
N ARG A 119 5.68 -7.42 -3.05
CA ARG A 119 5.60 -5.97 -2.75
C ARG A 119 6.96 -5.31 -2.73
N PHE A 120 8.05 -6.03 -2.44
CA PHE A 120 9.32 -5.36 -2.15
C PHE A 120 9.86 -4.66 -3.39
N GLU A 121 9.95 -5.36 -4.52
CA GLU A 121 10.38 -4.74 -5.78
C GLU A 121 9.39 -3.68 -6.31
N TYR A 122 8.09 -3.86 -6.09
CA TYR A 122 7.09 -2.86 -6.43
C TYR A 122 7.34 -1.53 -5.70
N PHE A 123 7.53 -1.56 -4.37
CA PHE A 123 7.80 -0.34 -3.62
C PHE A 123 9.19 0.24 -3.93
N ARG A 124 10.20 -0.59 -4.19
CA ARG A 124 11.51 -0.11 -4.68
C ARG A 124 11.37 0.59 -6.04
N LEU A 125 10.50 0.10 -6.93
CA LEU A 125 10.19 0.75 -8.20
C LEU A 125 9.51 2.10 -7.99
N LEU A 126 8.55 2.20 -7.05
CA LEU A 126 7.92 3.48 -6.70
C LEU A 126 8.92 4.49 -6.11
N GLU A 127 9.87 4.05 -5.28
CA GLU A 127 10.93 4.92 -4.76
C GLU A 127 11.84 5.43 -5.90
N ARG A 128 12.23 4.54 -6.83
CA ARG A 128 13.00 4.94 -8.02
C ARG A 128 12.24 5.95 -8.88
N LEU A 129 10.93 5.75 -9.06
CA LEU A 129 10.07 6.70 -9.79
C LEU A 129 10.06 8.06 -9.10
N ALA A 130 9.90 8.10 -7.78
CA ALA A 130 9.93 9.34 -6.99
C ALA A 130 11.28 10.07 -7.06
N HIS A 131 12.38 9.32 -7.23
CA HIS A 131 13.73 9.87 -7.41
C HIS A 131 14.12 10.13 -8.88
N GLY A 132 13.21 9.88 -9.83
CA GLY A 132 13.47 10.09 -11.26
C GLY A 132 14.46 9.08 -11.87
N THR A 133 14.69 7.94 -11.23
CA THR A 133 15.55 6.84 -11.73
C THR A 133 14.76 5.68 -12.32
N ALA A 134 13.43 5.77 -12.33
CA ALA A 134 12.51 4.95 -13.11
C ALA A 134 11.43 5.83 -13.75
N THR A 135 10.68 5.28 -14.69
CA THR A 135 9.66 5.98 -15.47
C THR A 135 8.25 5.47 -15.17
N VAL A 136 7.23 6.26 -15.55
CA VAL A 136 5.84 5.82 -15.49
C VAL A 136 5.59 4.62 -16.42
N GLU A 137 6.37 4.49 -17.49
CA GLU A 137 6.31 3.34 -18.40
C GLU A 137 6.84 2.07 -17.72
N ASP A 138 7.92 2.15 -16.94
CA ASP A 138 8.42 1.02 -16.14
C ASP A 138 7.35 0.55 -15.13
N LEU A 139 6.67 1.51 -14.48
CA LEU A 139 5.59 1.21 -13.54
C LEU A 139 4.41 0.54 -14.25
N ALA A 140 3.98 1.05 -15.40
CA ALA A 140 2.90 0.47 -16.19
C ALA A 140 3.25 -0.94 -16.70
N ALA A 141 4.49 -1.17 -17.12
CA ALA A 141 4.98 -2.47 -17.57
C ALA A 141 4.98 -3.52 -16.43
N SER A 142 5.09 -3.07 -15.18
CA SER A 142 5.11 -3.94 -13.99
C SER A 142 3.71 -4.35 -13.46
N GLN A 143 2.62 -3.84 -14.07
CA GLN A 143 1.26 -3.99 -13.55
C GLN A 143 0.83 -5.45 -13.37
N GLU A 144 1.21 -6.35 -14.28
CA GLU A 144 0.80 -7.75 -14.25
C GLU A 144 1.59 -8.52 -13.20
N GLU A 145 2.91 -8.28 -13.14
CA GLU A 145 3.82 -8.87 -12.17
C GLU A 145 3.38 -8.55 -10.73
N PHE A 146 3.16 -7.27 -10.46
CA PHE A 146 2.74 -6.79 -9.14
C PHE A 146 1.22 -6.66 -9.00
N ASP A 147 0.43 -7.11 -9.97
CA ASP A 147 -1.04 -7.05 -9.95
C ASP A 147 -1.58 -5.73 -9.38
N ASN A 148 -1.10 -4.62 -9.91
CA ASN A 148 -1.46 -3.28 -9.44
C ASN A 148 -1.92 -2.45 -10.64
N TRP A 149 -3.24 -2.46 -10.86
CA TRP A 149 -3.85 -1.91 -12.07
C TRP A 149 -4.38 -0.51 -11.79
N PHE A 150 -3.70 0.52 -12.27
CA PHE A 150 -4.13 1.90 -12.07
C PHE A 150 -5.40 2.22 -12.85
N VAL A 151 -6.26 3.03 -12.25
CA VAL A 151 -7.51 3.52 -12.85
C VAL A 151 -7.63 5.02 -12.66
N ASP A 152 -8.44 5.67 -13.49
CA ASP A 152 -8.83 7.04 -13.22
C ASP A 152 -9.96 7.09 -12.19
N ALA A 153 -9.86 8.02 -11.24
CA ALA A 153 -10.90 8.30 -10.25
C ALA A 153 -10.92 9.80 -9.97
N PRO A 154 -11.56 10.61 -10.84
CA PRO A 154 -11.51 12.06 -10.73
C PRO A 154 -12.13 12.59 -9.43
N GLU A 155 -13.12 11.89 -8.89
CA GLU A 155 -13.77 12.26 -7.62
C GLU A 155 -12.81 12.14 -6.43
N TRP A 156 -11.95 11.13 -6.41
CA TRP A 156 -10.89 11.01 -5.41
C TRP A 156 -9.93 12.19 -5.48
N TRP A 157 -9.44 12.54 -6.67
CA TRP A 157 -8.51 13.65 -6.82
C TRP A 157 -9.14 15.00 -6.52
N ALA A 158 -10.43 15.18 -6.84
CA ALA A 158 -11.19 16.36 -6.47
C ALA A 158 -11.27 16.51 -4.94
N GLU A 159 -11.62 15.43 -4.23
CA GLU A 159 -11.69 15.40 -2.76
C GLU A 159 -10.33 15.69 -2.11
N ARG A 160 -9.27 15.00 -2.57
CA ARG A 160 -7.90 15.22 -2.09
C ARG A 160 -7.42 16.65 -2.28
N THR A 161 -7.78 17.26 -3.40
CA THR A 161 -7.38 18.65 -3.70
C THR A 161 -8.21 19.67 -2.92
N ALA A 162 -9.49 19.40 -2.68
CA ALA A 162 -10.34 20.26 -1.87
C ALA A 162 -9.89 20.35 -0.41
N GLY A 163 -9.37 19.25 0.16
CA GLY A 163 -8.89 19.18 1.54
C GLY A 163 -7.55 19.87 1.81
N ARG A 164 -6.71 20.12 0.79
CA ARG A 164 -5.35 20.68 0.92
C ARG A 164 -5.28 22.21 1.11
N ARG A 165 -6.36 22.85 1.55
CA ARG A 165 -6.43 24.31 1.76
C ARG A 165 -5.90 24.74 3.12
#